data_AF-A0AB38D092-F1
#
_entry.id   AF-A0AB38D092-F1
#
_cell.length_a   1.000
_cell.length_b   1.000
_cell.length_c   1.000
_cell.angle_alpha   90.00
_cell.angle_beta   90.00
_cell.angle_gamma   90.00
#
_symmetry.space_group_name_H-M   'P 1'
#
loop_
_entity.id
_entity.type
_entity.pdbx_description
1 polymer ?
#
loop_
_entity_poly.entity_id
_entity_poly.type
_entity_poly.pdbx_seq_one_letter_code
_entity_poly.pdbx_strand_id
1 'polypeptide(L)'
;MLDLLLSRYTSIRQGTIADRWVRAEHVPSALGYEQKRIADFIAADKYPGSPYGSGLALHGHEVKVSRSDWLAELRDPSKAEAFKPYMHHWWLVVPDSSIVKPTELPDGWGLLARSGNVLRAKVKAPRLSPEPLPMDLAISMMASAARTAHRDPLRRDSPIAYVKSWTPRCGFCGDTAPCSIHQPRMAAKELAATR
;
A
#
# COMPACT_ATOMS: atom_id res chain seq x y z
N MET A 1 -6.89 5.13 -7.16
CA MET A 1 -5.77 4.17 -7.29
C MET A 1 -5.21 3.74 -5.94
N LEU A 2 -4.98 4.67 -5.00
CA LEU A 2 -4.50 4.34 -3.64
C LEU A 2 -5.37 3.32 -2.91
N ASP A 3 -6.70 3.40 -2.98
CA ASP A 3 -7.59 2.39 -2.35
C ASP A 3 -7.38 0.98 -2.93
N LEU A 4 -7.05 0.86 -4.22
CA LEU A 4 -6.72 -0.42 -4.83
C LEU A 4 -5.36 -0.94 -4.36
N LEU A 5 -4.39 -0.04 -4.10
CA LEU A 5 -3.12 -0.41 -3.50
C LEU A 5 -3.30 -0.84 -2.05
N LEU A 6 -4.08 -0.11 -1.25
CA LEU A 6 -4.44 -0.52 0.11
C LEU A 6 -5.08 -1.90 0.11
N SER A 7 -6.07 -2.14 -0.76
CA SER A 7 -6.72 -3.44 -0.89
C SER A 7 -5.72 -4.54 -1.28
N ARG A 8 -4.86 -4.29 -2.29
CA ARG A 8 -3.81 -5.23 -2.72
C ARG A 8 -2.83 -5.58 -1.60
N TYR A 9 -2.48 -4.61 -0.77
CA TYR A 9 -1.54 -4.76 0.35
C TYR A 9 -2.27 -4.91 1.69
N THR A 10 -3.49 -5.46 1.70
CA THR A 10 -4.18 -5.88 2.91
C THR A 10 -4.25 -7.40 2.91
N SER A 11 -3.54 -8.03 3.84
CA SER A 11 -3.50 -9.49 3.96
C SER A 11 -3.58 -9.83 5.44
N ILE A 12 -4.77 -9.68 5.99
CA ILE A 12 -5.07 -9.93 7.40
C ILE A 12 -5.43 -11.41 7.55
N ARG A 13 -4.76 -12.11 8.46
CA ARG A 13 -5.12 -13.49 8.79
C ARG A 13 -6.52 -13.51 9.41
N GLN A 14 -7.39 -14.34 8.86
CA GLN A 14 -8.79 -14.47 9.29
C GLN A 14 -8.89 -14.65 10.80
N GLY A 15 -9.78 -13.89 11.42
CA GLY A 15 -10.04 -13.97 12.86
C GLY A 15 -8.96 -13.34 13.74
N THR A 16 -8.03 -12.59 13.16
CA THR A 16 -6.94 -11.91 13.87
C THR A 16 -6.76 -10.48 13.34
N ILE A 17 -5.85 -9.74 13.97
CA ILE A 17 -5.38 -8.43 13.50
C ILE A 17 -4.01 -8.52 12.80
N ALA A 18 -3.51 -9.75 12.61
CA ALA A 18 -2.20 -9.98 12.05
C ALA A 18 -2.23 -9.73 10.54
N ASP A 19 -1.80 -8.54 10.15
CA ASP A 19 -1.61 -8.15 8.76
C ASP A 19 -0.17 -8.37 8.31
N ARG A 20 0.03 -8.88 7.10
CA ARG A 20 1.36 -9.06 6.51
C ARG A 20 2.07 -7.73 6.25
N TRP A 21 1.33 -6.72 5.80
CA TRP A 21 1.92 -5.50 5.27
C TRP A 21 1.83 -4.33 6.24
N VAL A 22 2.78 -3.41 6.14
CA VAL A 22 2.65 -2.03 6.59
C VAL A 22 2.55 -1.15 5.36
N ARG A 23 1.71 -0.12 5.40
CA ARG A 23 1.40 0.74 4.25
C ARG A 23 1.58 2.19 4.64
N ALA A 24 2.15 2.97 3.75
CA ALA A 24 2.31 4.41 3.90
C ALA A 24 1.92 5.12 2.59
N GLU A 25 0.95 6.02 2.66
CA GLU A 25 0.55 6.91 1.57
C GLU A 25 1.33 8.23 1.64
N HIS A 26 1.64 8.81 0.48
CA HIS A 26 2.25 10.14 0.33
C HIS A 26 3.46 10.33 1.25
N VAL A 27 4.51 9.55 1.00
CA VAL A 27 5.73 9.50 1.80
C VAL A 27 6.71 10.56 1.29
N PRO A 28 7.04 11.59 2.08
CA PRO A 28 8.07 12.54 1.70
C PRO A 28 9.48 11.91 1.75
N SER A 29 10.38 12.32 0.85
CA SER A 29 11.74 11.80 0.76
C SER A 29 12.63 12.14 1.97
N ALA A 30 12.28 13.18 2.73
CA ALA A 30 13.01 13.67 3.90
C ALA A 30 12.07 14.32 4.93
N LEU A 31 12.61 14.69 6.10
CA LEU A 31 11.91 15.47 7.14
C LEU A 31 12.01 16.99 6.87
N GLY A 32 11.31 17.84 7.64
CA GLY A 32 11.39 19.32 7.52
C GLY A 32 10.47 19.97 6.46
N TYR A 33 10.78 21.20 6.05
CA TYR A 33 9.94 22.01 5.13
C TYR A 33 10.53 22.21 3.72
N GLU A 34 11.72 21.68 3.45
CA GLU A 34 12.38 21.85 2.14
C GLU A 34 11.61 21.19 0.99
N GLN A 35 11.99 21.49 -0.25
CA GLN A 35 11.41 20.84 -1.42
C GLN A 35 11.71 19.34 -1.39
N LYS A 36 10.66 18.53 -1.24
CA LYS A 36 10.76 17.07 -1.16
C LYS A 36 10.16 16.42 -2.38
N ARG A 37 10.65 15.23 -2.70
CA ARG A 37 9.92 14.28 -3.55
C ARG A 37 8.96 13.49 -2.66
N ILE A 38 7.84 13.06 -3.23
CA ILE A 38 6.81 12.31 -2.51
C ILE A 38 6.57 11.03 -3.29
N ALA A 39 6.77 9.89 -2.65
CA ALA A 39 6.31 8.62 -3.19
C ALA A 39 4.82 8.48 -2.88
N ASP A 40 4.02 8.08 -3.87
CA ASP A 40 2.57 7.95 -3.69
C ASP A 40 2.21 6.88 -2.65
N PHE A 41 2.92 5.75 -2.70
CA PHE A 41 2.64 4.63 -1.80
C PHE A 41 3.84 3.72 -1.59
N ILE A 42 4.11 3.38 -0.33
CA ILE A 42 5.10 2.37 0.05
C ILE A 42 4.43 1.27 0.86
N ALA A 43 4.73 0.01 0.51
CA ALA A 43 4.36 -1.16 1.29
C ALA A 43 5.61 -1.90 1.79
N ALA A 44 5.63 -2.23 3.07
CA ALA A 44 6.68 -3.03 3.70
C ALA A 44 6.15 -4.42 4.06
N ASP A 45 6.82 -5.47 3.58
CA ASP A 45 6.55 -6.85 3.95
C ASP A 45 7.16 -7.15 5.32
N LYS A 46 6.34 -7.51 6.31
CA LYS A 46 6.81 -7.87 7.66
C LYS A 46 7.23 -9.33 7.77
N TYR A 47 7.02 -10.14 6.74
CA TYR A 47 7.21 -11.58 6.80
C TYR A 47 8.54 -11.97 6.14
N PRO A 48 9.52 -12.48 6.90
CA PRO A 48 10.92 -12.52 6.49
C PRO A 48 11.26 -13.57 5.42
N GLY A 49 10.33 -14.45 5.03
CA GLY A 49 10.58 -15.46 4.01
C GLY A 49 9.75 -16.73 4.20
N SER A 50 10.10 -17.77 3.44
CA SER A 50 9.44 -19.07 3.46
C SER A 50 9.38 -19.67 4.88
N PRO A 51 8.25 -20.29 5.28
CA PRO A 51 7.04 -20.55 4.49
C PRO A 51 6.04 -19.39 4.49
N TYR A 52 6.30 -18.29 5.22
CA TYR A 52 5.27 -17.31 5.56
C TYR A 52 5.31 -16.02 4.72
N GLY A 53 6.39 -15.75 3.98
CA GLY A 53 6.59 -14.49 3.24
C GLY A 53 7.49 -14.63 2.01
N SER A 54 7.79 -13.50 1.36
CA SER A 54 8.62 -13.42 0.14
C SER A 54 10.01 -12.84 0.37
N GLY A 55 10.44 -12.75 1.63
CA GLY A 55 11.62 -12.00 2.06
C GLY A 55 11.23 -10.58 2.47
N LEU A 56 11.86 -10.05 3.54
CA LEU A 56 11.69 -8.64 3.92
C LEU A 56 11.87 -7.75 2.69
N ALA A 57 10.88 -6.92 2.39
CA ALA A 57 10.85 -6.17 1.15
C ALA A 57 10.14 -4.83 1.31
N LEU A 58 10.66 -3.81 0.63
CA LEU A 58 10.02 -2.53 0.44
C LEU A 58 9.56 -2.41 -1.01
N HIS A 59 8.27 -2.14 -1.19
CA HIS A 59 7.64 -1.91 -2.48
C HIS A 59 7.25 -0.45 -2.59
N GLY A 60 7.98 0.32 -3.40
CA GLY A 60 7.60 1.68 -3.76
C GLY A 60 6.69 1.70 -4.98
N HIS A 61 5.76 2.65 -5.01
CA HIS A 61 4.79 2.80 -6.08
C HIS A 61 4.66 4.26 -6.48
N GLU A 62 4.66 4.47 -7.78
CA GLU A 62 4.34 5.74 -8.44
C GLU A 62 3.04 5.56 -9.21
N VAL A 63 2.06 6.43 -8.99
CA VAL A 63 0.73 6.38 -9.60
C VAL A 63 0.66 7.41 -10.72
N LYS A 64 0.30 6.96 -11.92
CA LYS A 64 0.04 7.86 -13.06
C LYS A 64 -1.35 7.60 -13.61
N VAL A 65 -2.19 8.64 -13.64
CA VAL A 65 -3.60 8.51 -14.02
C VAL A 65 -3.88 8.83 -15.49
N SER A 66 -2.89 9.41 -16.18
CA SER A 66 -3.00 9.76 -17.59
C SER A 66 -1.67 9.53 -18.32
N ARG A 67 -1.74 9.51 -19.65
CA ARG A 67 -0.55 9.43 -20.50
C ARG A 67 0.32 10.68 -20.42
N SER A 68 -0.26 11.87 -20.28
CA SER A 68 0.51 13.11 -20.16
C SER A 68 1.30 13.17 -18.84
N ASP A 69 0.71 12.67 -17.75
CA ASP A 69 1.36 12.54 -16.44
C ASP A 69 2.53 11.54 -16.51
N TRP A 70 2.33 10.39 -17.16
CA TRP A 70 3.42 9.43 -17.40
C TRP A 70 4.56 10.01 -18.24
N LEU A 71 4.26 10.69 -19.33
CA LEU A 71 5.29 11.33 -20.16
C LEU A 71 6.01 12.48 -19.43
N ALA A 72 5.35 13.16 -18.50
CA ALA A 72 5.99 14.16 -17.66
C ALA A 72 6.99 13.51 -16.70
N GLU A 73 6.65 12.35 -16.14
CA GLU A 73 7.54 11.59 -15.28
C GLU A 73 8.78 11.09 -16.02
N LEU A 74 8.62 10.58 -17.25
CA LEU A 74 9.76 10.13 -18.06
C LEU A 74 10.75 11.27 -18.40
N ARG A 75 10.29 12.53 -18.37
CA ARG A 75 11.17 13.69 -18.58
C ARG A 75 11.95 14.08 -17.33
N ASP A 76 11.50 13.68 -16.14
CA ASP A 76 12.13 13.99 -14.86
C ASP A 76 12.26 12.72 -13.99
N PRO A 77 13.31 11.90 -14.23
CA PRO A 77 13.54 10.68 -13.47
C PRO A 77 13.90 10.93 -11.99
N SER A 78 14.24 12.18 -11.61
CA SER A 78 14.73 12.52 -10.27
C SER A 78 13.75 12.14 -9.15
N LYS A 79 12.44 12.10 -9.45
CA LYS A 79 11.41 11.69 -8.51
C LYS A 79 11.54 10.24 -8.11
N ALA A 80 11.68 9.35 -9.09
CA ALA A 80 11.85 7.93 -8.82
C ALA A 80 13.24 7.65 -8.22
N GLU A 81 14.27 8.37 -8.65
CA GLU A 81 15.63 8.27 -8.11
C GLU A 81 15.71 8.64 -6.62
N ALA A 82 14.82 9.50 -6.12
CA ALA A 82 14.76 9.83 -4.70
C ALA A 82 14.31 8.67 -3.79
N PHE A 83 13.71 7.60 -4.35
CA PHE A 83 13.18 6.48 -3.57
C PHE A 83 13.63 5.11 -4.06
N LYS A 84 13.62 4.85 -5.37
CA LYS A 84 13.92 3.55 -6.00
C LYS A 84 15.23 2.92 -5.50
N PRO A 85 16.34 3.66 -5.28
CA PRO A 85 17.57 3.09 -4.72
C PRO A 85 17.39 2.39 -3.38
N TYR A 86 16.37 2.76 -2.59
CA TYR A 86 16.10 2.19 -1.27
C TYR A 86 14.97 1.15 -1.28
N MET A 87 14.44 0.80 -2.45
CA MET A 87 13.30 -0.11 -2.59
C MET A 87 13.74 -1.45 -3.19
N HIS A 88 13.13 -2.53 -2.72
CA HIS A 88 13.33 -3.85 -3.31
C HIS A 88 12.53 -4.02 -4.60
N HIS A 89 11.40 -3.33 -4.71
CA HIS A 89 10.56 -3.31 -5.89
C HIS A 89 10.04 -1.90 -6.12
N TRP A 90 10.05 -1.46 -7.39
CA TRP A 90 9.47 -0.18 -7.78
C TRP A 90 8.42 -0.40 -8.85
N TRP A 91 7.21 0.11 -8.63
CA TRP A 91 6.05 -0.15 -9.48
C TRP A 91 5.48 1.16 -10.03
N LEU A 92 5.29 1.21 -11.34
CA LEU A 92 4.34 2.13 -11.94
C LEU A 92 2.93 1.56 -11.80
N VAL A 93 1.98 2.40 -11.40
CA VAL A 93 0.59 2.01 -11.16
C VAL A 93 -0.34 2.88 -12.00
N VAL A 94 -1.10 2.25 -12.90
CA VAL A 94 -1.94 2.96 -13.88
C VAL A 94 -3.38 2.44 -13.89
N PRO A 95 -4.38 3.30 -14.17
CA PRO A 95 -5.77 2.87 -14.32
C PRO A 95 -5.99 2.06 -15.61
N ASP A 96 -5.16 2.24 -16.63
CA ASP A 96 -5.17 1.49 -17.88
C ASP A 96 -3.73 1.23 -18.34
N SER A 97 -3.42 -0.01 -18.70
CA SER A 97 -2.11 -0.37 -19.25
C SER A 97 -1.78 0.35 -20.56
N SER A 98 -2.76 0.85 -21.32
CA SER A 98 -2.54 1.61 -22.56
C SER A 98 -1.81 2.95 -22.35
N ILE A 99 -1.74 3.45 -21.10
CA ILE A 99 -0.99 4.65 -20.73
C ILE A 99 0.50 4.50 -21.03
N VAL A 100 1.03 3.28 -20.90
CA VAL A 100 2.46 2.95 -21.02
C VAL A 100 2.69 2.14 -22.29
N LYS A 101 3.51 2.64 -23.21
CA LYS A 101 3.89 1.89 -24.41
C LYS A 101 4.97 0.84 -24.08
N PRO A 102 5.11 -0.23 -24.89
CA PRO A 102 5.99 -1.37 -24.59
C PRO A 102 7.46 -1.03 -24.29
N THR A 103 7.97 0.10 -24.76
CA THR A 103 9.37 0.54 -24.62
C THR A 103 9.54 1.72 -23.68
N GLU A 104 8.47 2.20 -23.05
CA GLU A 104 8.51 3.39 -22.19
C GLU A 104 8.85 3.05 -20.75
N LEU A 105 8.58 1.83 -20.29
CA LEU A 105 8.80 1.43 -18.90
C LEU A 105 10.32 1.27 -18.63
N PRO A 106 10.93 2.03 -17.71
CA PRO A 106 12.37 1.95 -17.46
C PRO A 106 12.79 0.64 -16.80
N ASP A 107 14.08 0.30 -16.94
CA ASP A 107 14.64 -0.90 -16.33
C ASP A 107 14.54 -0.91 -14.80
N GLY A 108 14.23 -2.08 -14.27
CA GLY A 108 14.01 -2.28 -12.84
C GLY A 108 12.61 -1.90 -12.34
N TRP A 109 11.72 -1.42 -13.22
CA TRP A 109 10.32 -1.11 -12.88
C TRP A 109 9.40 -2.31 -13.16
N GLY A 110 8.34 -2.41 -12.37
CA GLY A 110 7.15 -3.20 -12.71
C GLY A 110 5.97 -2.30 -13.11
N LEU A 111 4.95 -2.92 -13.70
CA LEU A 111 3.71 -2.24 -14.09
C LEU A 111 2.51 -2.94 -13.46
N LEU A 112 1.80 -2.23 -12.58
CA LEU A 112 0.47 -2.61 -12.09
C LEU A 112 -0.59 -1.83 -12.88
N ALA A 113 -1.53 -2.55 -13.49
CA ALA A 113 -2.70 -1.94 -14.13
C ALA A 113 -3.98 -2.39 -13.45
N ARG A 114 -4.98 -1.51 -13.40
CA ARG A 114 -6.32 -1.86 -12.92
C ARG A 114 -6.95 -2.92 -13.83
N SER A 115 -7.61 -3.88 -13.21
CA SER A 115 -8.42 -4.92 -13.86
C SER A 115 -9.67 -5.12 -12.99
N GLY A 116 -10.79 -4.50 -13.38
CA GLY A 116 -11.98 -4.42 -12.53
C GLY A 116 -11.71 -3.70 -11.22
N ASN A 117 -11.88 -4.40 -10.09
CA ASN A 117 -11.69 -3.86 -8.75
C ASN A 117 -10.34 -4.24 -8.11
N VAL A 118 -9.39 -4.76 -8.90
CA VAL A 118 -8.07 -5.16 -8.42
C VAL A 118 -6.96 -4.58 -9.29
N LEU A 119 -5.73 -4.60 -8.76
CA LEU A 119 -4.51 -4.32 -9.53
C LEU A 119 -3.82 -5.62 -9.93
N ARG A 120 -3.45 -5.75 -11.19
CA ARG A 120 -2.70 -6.89 -11.73
C ARG A 120 -1.37 -6.44 -12.31
N ALA A 121 -0.33 -7.23 -12.07
CA ALA A 121 0.97 -7.02 -12.71
C ALA A 121 0.88 -7.35 -14.20
N LYS A 122 1.19 -6.37 -15.05
CA LYS A 122 1.39 -6.53 -16.49
C LYS A 122 2.86 -6.77 -16.80
N VAL A 123 3.73 -6.12 -16.05
CA VAL A 123 5.18 -6.38 -16.00
C VAL A 123 5.54 -6.60 -14.55
N LYS A 124 6.23 -7.69 -14.23
CA LYS A 124 6.68 -7.97 -12.86
C LYS A 124 7.86 -7.07 -12.52
N ALA A 125 7.79 -6.34 -11.40
CA ALA A 125 8.98 -5.64 -10.91
C ALA A 125 10.05 -6.68 -10.51
N PRO A 126 11.29 -6.58 -11.02
CA PRO A 126 12.39 -7.39 -10.51
C PRO A 126 12.67 -7.04 -9.05
N ARG A 127 13.36 -7.93 -8.34
CA ARG A 127 13.87 -7.62 -6.99
C ARG A 127 15.21 -6.91 -7.16
N LEU A 128 15.31 -5.69 -6.63
CA LEU A 128 16.53 -4.88 -6.61
C LEU A 128 17.32 -5.14 -5.32
N SER A 129 18.59 -4.72 -5.31
CA SER A 129 19.43 -4.67 -4.11
C SER A 129 19.45 -3.24 -3.59
N PRO A 130 18.64 -2.90 -2.57
CA PRO A 130 18.54 -1.53 -2.11
C PRO A 130 19.79 -1.09 -1.34
N GLU A 131 20.08 0.20 -1.43
CA GLU A 131 21.02 0.89 -0.54
C GLU A 131 20.47 0.98 0.88
N PRO A 132 21.33 1.19 1.90
CA PRO A 132 20.89 1.47 3.26
C PRO A 132 19.91 2.65 3.30
N LEU A 133 18.77 2.45 3.97
CA LEU A 133 17.73 3.47 4.05
C LEU A 133 18.22 4.67 4.88
N PRO A 134 18.23 5.90 4.33
CA PRO A 134 18.52 7.10 5.10
C PRO A 134 17.59 7.24 6.31
N MET A 135 18.13 7.72 7.43
CA MET A 135 17.38 7.79 8.69
C MET A 135 16.18 8.74 8.61
N ASP A 136 16.32 9.85 7.88
CA ASP A 136 15.25 10.80 7.64
C ASP A 136 14.10 10.19 6.82
N LEU A 137 14.42 9.43 5.76
CA LEU A 137 13.45 8.67 4.99
C LEU A 137 12.79 7.59 5.83
N ALA A 138 13.56 6.89 6.68
CA ALA A 138 13.01 5.89 7.61
C ALA A 138 11.98 6.50 8.57
N ILE A 139 12.31 7.62 9.22
CA ILE A 139 11.38 8.33 10.12
C ILE A 139 10.17 8.89 9.34
N SER A 140 10.40 9.42 8.14
CA SER A 140 9.34 9.92 7.25
C SER A 140 8.35 8.81 6.86
N MET A 141 8.86 7.62 6.55
CA MET A 141 8.06 6.42 6.30
C MET A 141 7.24 6.01 7.53
N MET A 142 7.85 5.99 8.73
CA MET A 142 7.16 5.66 9.98
C MET A 142 6.00 6.65 10.26
N ALA A 143 6.25 7.95 10.14
CA ALA A 143 5.22 8.98 10.33
C ALA A 143 4.08 8.85 9.31
N SER A 144 4.41 8.54 8.06
CA SER A 144 3.42 8.36 6.99
C SER A 144 2.61 7.07 7.17
N ALA A 145 3.22 6.01 7.68
CA ALA A 145 2.53 4.77 8.05
C ALA A 145 1.53 5.01 9.20
N ALA A 146 1.91 5.76 10.24
CA ALA A 146 1.02 6.10 11.34
C ALA A 146 -0.20 6.91 10.86
N ARG A 147 0.01 7.95 10.04
CA ARG A 147 -1.09 8.72 9.41
C ARG A 147 -1.99 7.83 8.56
N THR A 148 -1.42 6.92 7.78
CA THR A 148 -2.18 6.00 6.92
C THR A 148 -3.04 5.05 7.76
N ALA A 149 -2.50 4.52 8.87
CA ALA A 149 -3.23 3.65 9.79
C ALA A 149 -4.42 4.35 10.45
N HIS A 150 -4.28 5.62 10.85
CA HIS A 150 -5.39 6.40 11.42
C HIS A 150 -6.55 6.62 10.44
N ARG A 151 -6.28 6.61 9.13
CA ARG A 151 -7.30 6.78 8.09
C ARG A 151 -7.93 5.47 7.63
N ASP A 152 -7.38 4.32 8.03
CA ASP A 152 -7.81 3.01 7.55
C ASP A 152 -9.30 2.72 7.84
N PRO A 153 -9.86 3.05 9.03
CA PRO A 153 -11.30 2.88 9.30
C PRO A 153 -12.22 3.66 8.34
N LEU A 154 -11.75 4.80 7.82
CA LEU A 154 -12.50 5.61 6.84
C LEU A 154 -12.57 4.94 5.47
N ARG A 155 -11.63 4.05 5.16
CA ARG A 155 -11.53 3.38 3.86
C ARG A 155 -12.08 1.96 3.88
N ARG A 156 -11.90 1.23 4.99
CA ARG A 156 -12.42 -0.14 5.21
C ARG A 156 -12.79 -0.40 6.66
N ASP A 157 -13.53 -1.47 6.92
CA ASP A 157 -13.81 -1.90 8.29
C ASP A 157 -12.56 -2.52 8.92
N SER A 158 -12.39 -2.32 10.23
CA SER A 158 -11.41 -3.05 11.02
C SER A 158 -11.71 -4.56 10.99
N PRO A 159 -10.67 -5.42 11.02
CA PRO A 159 -10.87 -6.86 10.94
C PRO A 159 -11.65 -7.38 12.15
N ILE A 160 -12.34 -8.51 12.00
CA ILE A 160 -12.88 -9.26 13.14
C ILE A 160 -11.75 -10.06 13.78
N ALA A 161 -11.62 -9.94 15.09
CA ALA A 161 -10.83 -10.83 15.93
C ALA A 161 -11.74 -11.78 16.71
N TYR A 162 -11.27 -13.00 17.01
CA TYR A 162 -11.98 -13.91 17.91
C TYR A 162 -11.25 -14.03 19.24
N VAL A 163 -12.02 -14.00 20.33
CA VAL A 163 -11.53 -14.37 21.67
C VAL A 163 -11.68 -15.89 21.88
N LYS A 164 -11.16 -16.42 23.00
CA LYS A 164 -11.21 -17.87 23.31
C LYS A 164 -12.62 -18.48 23.23
N SER A 165 -13.66 -17.70 23.55
CA SER A 165 -15.07 -18.11 23.45
C SER A 165 -15.64 -18.08 22.03
N TRP A 166 -14.82 -17.84 21.00
CA TRP A 166 -15.25 -17.65 19.62
C TRP A 166 -16.23 -16.49 19.39
N THR A 167 -16.36 -15.60 20.36
CA THR A 167 -17.18 -14.37 20.21
C THR A 167 -16.46 -13.40 19.27
N PRO A 168 -17.12 -12.92 18.20
CA PRO A 168 -16.53 -11.97 17.28
C PRO A 168 -16.36 -10.60 17.94
N ARG A 169 -15.14 -10.07 17.90
CA ARG A 169 -14.77 -8.76 18.42
C ARG A 169 -14.20 -7.89 17.32
N CYS A 170 -14.39 -6.58 17.44
CA CYS A 170 -13.69 -5.62 16.61
C CYS A 170 -12.19 -5.75 16.89
N GLY A 171 -11.39 -5.99 15.85
CA GLY A 171 -9.94 -6.12 15.97
C GLY A 171 -9.23 -4.83 16.38
N PHE A 172 -9.93 -3.69 16.38
CA PHE A 172 -9.35 -2.42 16.82
C PHE A 172 -9.69 -2.09 18.28
N CYS A 173 -10.98 -1.96 18.62
CA CYS A 173 -11.40 -1.58 19.98
C CYS A 173 -11.71 -2.76 20.91
N GLY A 174 -11.85 -3.98 20.39
CA GLY A 174 -12.20 -5.15 21.20
C GLY A 174 -13.69 -5.29 21.55
N ASP A 175 -14.54 -4.32 21.18
CA ASP A 175 -16.00 -4.41 21.36
C ASP A 175 -16.61 -5.54 20.54
N THR A 176 -17.87 -5.90 20.81
CA THR A 176 -18.62 -6.85 19.98
C THR A 176 -18.64 -6.38 18.51
N ALA A 177 -18.23 -7.25 17.60
CA ALA A 177 -18.30 -6.95 16.17
C ALA A 177 -19.71 -7.25 15.62
N PRO A 178 -20.22 -6.42 14.69
CA PRO A 178 -19.61 -5.18 14.21
C PRO A 178 -19.80 -4.02 15.19
N CYS A 179 -18.73 -3.24 15.43
CA CYS A 179 -18.86 -1.98 16.17
C CYS A 179 -19.13 -0.79 15.25
N SER A 180 -19.89 0.19 15.73
CA SER A 180 -20.37 1.32 14.93
C SER A 180 -19.25 2.27 14.45
N ILE A 181 -18.13 2.34 15.18
CA ILE A 181 -17.04 3.28 14.90
C ILE A 181 -16.06 2.68 13.88
N HIS A 182 -15.61 1.45 14.10
CA HIS A 182 -14.52 0.85 13.32
C HIS A 182 -15.01 -0.14 12.26
N GLN A 183 -16.27 -0.58 12.33
CA GLN A 183 -16.86 -1.51 11.38
C GLN A 183 -18.21 -1.02 10.82
N PRO A 184 -18.33 0.28 10.42
CA PRO A 184 -19.60 0.86 10.04
C PRO A 184 -20.23 0.21 8.79
N ARG A 185 -19.44 -0.33 7.86
CA ARG A 185 -19.99 -0.93 6.62
C ARG A 185 -20.58 -2.31 6.91
N MET A 186 -19.95 -3.10 7.77
CA MET A 186 -20.48 -4.34 8.31
C MET A 186 -21.75 -4.10 9.13
N ALA A 187 -21.73 -3.11 10.03
CA ALA A 187 -22.91 -2.75 10.82
C ALA A 187 -24.09 -2.37 9.93
N ALA A 188 -23.85 -1.57 8.87
CA ALA A 188 -24.87 -1.21 7.90
C ALA A 188 -25.42 -2.43 7.13
N LYS A 189 -24.57 -3.42 6.79
CA LYS A 189 -25.00 -4.66 6.13
C LYS A 189 -25.86 -5.54 7.04
N GLU A 190 -25.51 -5.67 8.31
CA GLU A 190 -26.34 -6.42 9.28
C GLU A 190 -27.71 -5.77 9.48
N LEU A 191 -27.74 -4.44 9.58
CA LEU A 191 -29.00 -3.69 9.66
C LEU A 191 -29.86 -3.87 8.41
N ALA A 192 -29.24 -3.95 7.23
CA ALA A 192 -29.95 -4.21 5.98
C ALA A 192 -30.48 -5.65 5.87
N ALA A 193 -29.79 -6.64 6.46
CA ALA A 193 -30.18 -8.05 6.43
C ALA A 193 -31.31 -8.42 7.41
N THR A 194 -31.60 -7.54 8.37
CA THR A 194 -32.66 -7.69 9.38
C THR A 194 -33.98 -7.01 8.99
N ARG A 195 -34.03 -6.42 7.79
CA ARG A 195 -35.20 -5.79 7.18
C ARG A 195 -35.71 -6.65 6.03
#